data_AF-A0A7J4V6X3-F1
#
_entry.id   AF-A0A7J4V6X3-F1
#
_cell.length_a   1.000
_cell.length_b   1.000
_cell.length_c   1.000
_cell.angle_alpha   90.00
_cell.angle_beta   90.00
_cell.angle_gamma   90.00
#
_symmetry.space_group_name_H-M   'P 1'
#
loop_
_entity.id
_entity.type
_entity.pdbx_description
1 polymer ?
#
loop_
_entity_poly.entity_id
_entity_poly.type
_entity_poly.pdbx_seq_one_letter_code
_entity_poly.pdbx_strand_id
1 'polypeptide(L)'
;MEEKTTTTILVSLLVLSALLIAFNQYQVSALTGMVDSASGGVSKGRISFGGGGTASLDKADTSQITSTAMAIKTLFPELSQITDENDAIAIMIPTGTPEYSEALGGITFDDPVVSMEYLSKWYYSLKEEVKQQHPDVWQRYLGLAARPTGISCEYCCGVGPQGITSDGELRCGCAHNPAAQAIALGLMLNTDYSDAEVLREVMRWKTIFFPKNMVALAMDVAGKDASQLQSLPGMVGGC
;
A
#
# COMPACT_ATOMS: atom_id res chain seq x y z
N MET A 1 -3.99 45.77 13.56
CA MET A 1 -2.91 44.79 13.83
C MET A 1 -3.35 43.35 13.54
N GLU A 2 -4.63 43.01 13.69
CA GLU A 2 -5.17 41.68 13.33
C GLU A 2 -4.97 41.30 11.86
N GLU A 3 -5.33 42.17 10.91
CA GLU A 3 -5.30 41.84 9.48
C GLU A 3 -3.90 41.42 8.97
N LYS A 4 -2.85 42.16 9.34
CA LYS A 4 -1.47 41.84 8.94
C LYS A 4 -0.99 40.51 9.53
N THR A 5 -1.46 40.16 10.73
CA THR A 5 -1.13 38.91 11.42
C THR A 5 -1.84 37.73 10.74
N THR A 6 -3.12 37.88 10.42
CA THR A 6 -3.92 36.88 9.70
C THR A 6 -3.35 36.60 8.30
N THR A 7 -2.98 37.64 7.54
CA THR A 7 -2.35 37.49 6.22
C THR A 7 -0.99 36.78 6.31
N THR A 8 -0.18 37.09 7.31
CA THR A 8 1.13 36.43 7.51
C THR A 8 0.96 34.95 7.86
N ILE A 9 -0.03 34.61 8.69
CA ILE A 9 -0.36 33.23 9.04
C ILE A 9 -0.85 32.46 7.81
N LEU A 10 -1.79 33.04 7.03
CA LEU A 10 -2.30 32.43 5.80
C LEU A 10 -1.20 32.17 4.77
N VAL A 11 -0.33 33.16 4.52
CA VAL A 11 0.82 33.00 3.62
C VAL A 11 1.77 31.91 4.13
N SER A 12 2.03 31.87 5.44
CA SER A 12 2.89 30.83 6.04
C SER A 12 2.29 29.43 5.89
N LEU A 13 0.97 29.27 6.08
CA LEU A 13 0.27 28.01 5.88
C LEU A 13 0.28 27.57 4.40
N LEU A 14 0.09 28.51 3.48
CA LEU A 14 0.18 28.24 2.04
C LEU A 14 1.59 27.80 1.63
N VAL A 15 2.62 28.47 2.14
CA VAL A 15 4.02 28.09 1.89
C VAL A 15 4.32 26.71 2.47
N LEU A 16 3.89 26.43 3.70
CA LEU A 16 4.09 25.12 4.34
C LEU A 16 3.39 24.01 3.55
N SER A 17 2.16 24.25 3.10
CA SER A 17 1.40 23.30 2.28
C SER A 17 2.07 23.04 0.93
N ALA A 18 2.55 24.10 0.26
CA ALA A 18 3.28 23.98 -0.99
C ALA A 18 4.59 23.17 -0.83
N LEU A 19 5.31 23.37 0.29
CA LEU A 19 6.51 22.59 0.61
C LEU A 19 6.19 21.11 0.86
N LEU A 20 5.09 20.81 1.57
CA LEU A 20 4.65 19.42 1.79
C LEU A 20 4.26 18.74 0.48
N ILE A 21 3.52 19.42 -0.39
CA ILE A 21 3.17 18.89 -1.72
C ILE A 21 4.45 18.64 -2.53
N ALA A 22 5.38 19.60 -2.58
CA ALA A 22 6.63 19.46 -3.31
C ALA A 22 7.49 18.30 -2.78
N PHE A 23 7.59 18.15 -1.45
CA PHE A 23 8.29 17.02 -0.84
C PHE A 23 7.65 15.68 -1.20
N ASN A 24 6.33 15.59 -1.20
CA ASN A 24 5.60 14.39 -1.57
C ASN A 24 5.82 14.01 -3.05
N GLN A 25 5.75 15.01 -3.95
CA GLN A 25 6.06 14.84 -5.37
C GLN A 25 7.52 14.41 -5.61
N TYR A 26 8.45 14.96 -4.83
CA TYR A 26 9.86 14.53 -4.87
C TYR A 26 10.00 13.05 -4.52
N GLN A 27 9.34 12.56 -3.45
CA GLN A 27 9.37 11.15 -3.06
C GLN A 27 8.80 10.22 -4.14
N VAL A 28 7.68 10.59 -4.78
CA VAL A 28 7.09 9.82 -5.88
C VAL A 28 8.03 9.77 -7.08
N SER A 29 8.58 10.90 -7.51
CA SER A 29 9.51 10.93 -8.65
C SER A 29 10.79 10.13 -8.40
N ALA A 30 11.30 10.12 -7.17
CA ALA A 30 12.46 9.33 -6.78
C ALA A 30 12.16 7.83 -6.89
N LEU A 31 10.96 7.39 -6.47
CA LEU A 31 10.51 6.00 -6.62
C LEU A 31 10.42 5.60 -8.08
N THR A 32 9.74 6.39 -8.92
CA THR A 32 9.62 6.09 -10.36
C THR A 32 10.98 5.98 -11.03
N GLY A 33 11.92 6.90 -10.70
CA GLY A 33 13.28 6.86 -11.24
C GLY A 33 14.09 5.63 -10.81
N MET A 34 13.90 5.16 -9.56
CA MET A 34 14.55 3.95 -9.06
C MET A 34 14.00 2.69 -9.71
N VAL A 35 12.68 2.60 -9.91
CA VAL A 35 12.07 1.47 -10.63
C VAL A 35 12.51 1.45 -12.10
N ASP A 36 12.52 2.60 -12.79
CA ASP A 36 13.00 2.71 -14.17
C ASP A 36 14.48 2.27 -14.30
N SER A 37 15.30 2.55 -13.27
CA SER A 37 16.70 2.14 -13.21
C SER A 37 16.88 0.65 -12.87
N ALA A 38 16.14 0.15 -11.89
CA ALA A 38 16.17 -1.25 -11.45
C ALA A 38 15.63 -2.20 -12.53
N SER A 39 14.65 -1.76 -13.31
CA SER A 39 14.10 -2.51 -14.46
C SER A 39 14.95 -2.42 -15.73
N GLY A 40 16.12 -1.76 -15.69
CA GLY A 40 17.10 -1.77 -16.77
C GLY A 40 16.68 -1.02 -18.04
N GLY A 41 15.79 -0.01 -17.94
CA GLY A 41 15.37 0.79 -19.09
C GLY A 41 14.64 -0.01 -20.18
N VAL A 42 14.09 -1.18 -19.84
CA VAL A 42 13.18 -1.91 -20.73
C VAL A 42 11.94 -1.05 -20.90
N SER A 43 11.86 -0.42 -22.07
CA SER A 43 10.79 0.43 -22.60
C SER A 43 9.47 0.37 -21.82
N LYS A 44 8.96 1.55 -21.45
CA LYS A 44 7.61 1.85 -20.91
C LYS A 44 6.42 1.30 -21.72
N GLY A 45 6.67 0.48 -22.75
CA GLY A 45 5.70 -0.42 -23.34
C GLY A 45 6.15 -1.86 -23.12
N ARG A 46 5.36 -2.62 -22.35
CA ARG A 46 5.42 -4.09 -22.13
C ARG A 46 6.12 -4.63 -20.87
N ILE A 47 6.22 -3.87 -19.78
CA ILE A 47 5.99 -4.51 -18.46
C ILE A 47 4.48 -4.44 -18.21
N SER A 48 3.77 -5.26 -18.98
CA SER A 48 2.42 -5.66 -18.59
C SER A 48 2.60 -6.61 -17.42
N PHE A 49 2.42 -6.12 -16.19
CA PHE A 49 2.03 -6.99 -15.07
C PHE A 49 0.59 -7.52 -15.24
N GLY A 50 -0.05 -7.27 -16.39
CA GLY A 50 -1.20 -8.04 -16.84
C GLY A 50 -0.79 -9.49 -17.15
N GLY A 51 -1.12 -10.39 -16.23
CA GLY A 51 -1.44 -11.80 -16.53
C GLY A 51 -0.27 -12.74 -16.84
N GLY A 52 0.95 -12.48 -16.39
CA GLY A 52 2.13 -13.28 -16.74
C GLY A 52 2.82 -13.96 -15.56
N GLY A 53 2.25 -15.04 -15.02
CA GLY A 53 2.98 -16.02 -14.20
C GLY A 53 2.99 -15.77 -12.70
N THR A 54 1.85 -15.42 -12.10
CA THR A 54 1.68 -15.63 -10.66
C THR A 54 1.76 -17.15 -10.42
N ALA A 55 2.66 -17.60 -9.54
CA ALA A 55 2.41 -18.88 -8.89
C ALA A 55 0.99 -18.77 -8.30
N SER A 56 0.08 -19.61 -8.76
CA SER A 56 -1.35 -19.57 -8.41
C SER A 56 -1.49 -19.43 -6.89
N LEU A 57 -1.92 -18.25 -6.44
CA LEU A 57 -2.16 -17.94 -5.04
C LEU A 57 -3.45 -18.59 -4.54
N ASP A 58 -4.19 -19.23 -5.42
CA ASP A 58 -5.44 -19.97 -5.18
C ASP A 58 -5.29 -21.04 -4.07
N LYS A 59 -4.06 -21.38 -3.68
CA LYS A 59 -3.73 -22.34 -2.61
C LYS A 59 -3.04 -21.73 -1.39
N ALA A 60 -2.76 -20.43 -1.36
CA ALA A 60 -2.10 -19.79 -0.24
C ALA A 60 -3.10 -19.63 0.92
N ASP A 61 -2.95 -20.45 1.96
CA ASP A 61 -3.75 -20.36 3.17
C ASP A 61 -3.33 -19.14 4.00
N THR A 62 -4.18 -18.10 3.99
CA THR A 62 -3.91 -16.88 4.75
C THR A 62 -4.12 -17.04 6.26
N SER A 63 -4.72 -18.14 6.73
CA SER A 63 -5.03 -18.36 8.16
C SER A 63 -3.77 -18.46 9.02
N GLN A 64 -2.67 -18.91 8.44
CA GLN A 64 -1.37 -19.06 9.12
C GLN A 64 -0.54 -17.76 9.14
N ILE A 65 -0.97 -16.73 8.40
CA ILE A 65 -0.26 -15.45 8.33
C ILE A 65 -0.60 -14.63 9.58
N THR A 66 0.43 -14.35 10.39
CA THR A 66 0.32 -13.54 11.63
C THR A 66 1.30 -12.37 11.72
N SER A 67 1.95 -12.02 10.61
CA SER A 67 2.75 -10.80 10.48
C SER A 67 2.89 -10.36 9.02
N THR A 68 3.25 -9.09 8.81
CA THR A 68 3.61 -8.57 7.48
C THR A 68 4.77 -9.35 6.86
N ALA A 69 5.78 -9.74 7.64
CA ALA A 69 6.91 -10.52 7.15
C ALA A 69 6.47 -11.88 6.57
N MET A 70 5.54 -12.56 7.25
CA MET A 70 4.99 -13.82 6.76
C MET A 70 4.07 -13.62 5.56
N ALA A 71 3.32 -12.51 5.50
CA ALA A 71 2.55 -12.16 4.31
C ALA A 71 3.46 -12.01 3.09
N ILE A 72 4.56 -11.26 3.23
CA ILE A 72 5.55 -11.07 2.17
C ILE A 72 6.17 -12.41 1.74
N LYS A 73 6.61 -13.22 2.70
CA LYS A 73 7.19 -14.55 2.43
C LYS A 73 6.24 -15.48 1.68
N THR A 74 4.96 -15.42 2.02
CA THR A 74 3.95 -16.36 1.50
C THR A 74 3.41 -15.92 0.14
N LEU A 75 3.23 -14.62 -0.06
CA LEU A 75 2.49 -14.07 -1.20
C LEU A 75 3.40 -13.59 -2.35
N PHE A 76 4.71 -13.48 -2.11
CA PHE A 76 5.70 -13.05 -3.11
C PHE A 76 6.78 -14.13 -3.29
N PRO A 77 6.43 -15.32 -3.82
CA PRO A 77 7.39 -16.42 -4.02
C PRO A 77 8.57 -16.04 -4.92
N GLU A 78 8.40 -15.03 -5.77
CA GLU A 78 9.42 -14.46 -6.65
C GLU A 78 10.62 -13.92 -5.86
N LEU A 79 10.43 -13.51 -4.60
CA LEU A 79 11.50 -13.04 -3.72
C LEU A 79 12.56 -14.11 -3.43
N SER A 80 12.24 -15.40 -3.61
CA SER A 80 13.21 -16.48 -3.43
C SER A 80 14.37 -16.45 -4.43
N GLN A 81 14.22 -15.72 -5.54
CA GLN A 81 15.19 -15.68 -6.64
C GLN A 81 15.99 -14.38 -6.70
N ILE A 82 15.79 -13.46 -5.76
CA ILE A 82 16.46 -12.15 -5.81
C ILE A 82 17.96 -12.30 -5.54
N THR A 83 18.75 -11.53 -6.27
CA THR A 83 20.20 -11.47 -6.10
C THR A 83 20.57 -10.28 -5.21
N ASP A 84 20.01 -9.12 -5.51
CA ASP A 84 20.32 -7.82 -4.88
C ASP A 84 19.06 -6.97 -4.60
N GLU A 85 19.27 -5.71 -4.20
CA GLU A 85 18.20 -4.76 -3.88
C GLU A 85 17.37 -4.32 -5.09
N ASN A 86 17.94 -4.31 -6.29
CA ASN A 86 17.23 -3.89 -7.50
C ASN A 86 16.16 -4.91 -7.87
N ASP A 87 16.46 -6.20 -7.72
CA ASP A 87 15.49 -7.27 -7.89
C ASP A 87 14.33 -7.12 -6.89
N ALA A 88 14.64 -6.83 -5.62
CA ALA A 88 13.63 -6.59 -4.59
C ALA A 88 12.75 -5.37 -4.93
N ILE A 89 13.35 -4.26 -5.36
CA ILE A 89 12.64 -3.05 -5.80
C ILE A 89 11.71 -3.36 -6.98
N ALA A 90 12.20 -4.07 -7.99
CA ALA A 90 11.43 -4.40 -9.20
C ALA A 90 10.23 -5.31 -8.91
N ILE A 91 10.35 -6.22 -7.93
CA ILE A 91 9.26 -7.11 -7.51
C ILE A 91 8.27 -6.40 -6.60
N MET A 92 8.77 -5.61 -5.65
CA MET A 92 7.96 -5.10 -4.54
C MET A 92 7.28 -3.77 -4.83
N ILE A 93 7.90 -2.87 -5.60
CA ILE A 93 7.37 -1.53 -5.89
C ILE A 93 6.51 -1.61 -7.16
N PRO A 94 5.17 -1.67 -7.05
CA PRO A 94 4.31 -1.70 -8.22
C PRO A 94 4.31 -0.36 -8.97
N THR A 95 4.03 -0.42 -10.26
CA THR A 95 3.85 0.76 -11.12
C THR A 95 2.62 0.58 -12.00
N GLY A 96 2.14 1.67 -12.59
CA GLY A 96 1.00 1.67 -13.49
C GLY A 96 -0.36 1.66 -12.78
N THR A 97 -1.40 1.46 -13.59
CA THR A 97 -2.79 1.38 -13.13
C THR A 97 -3.22 -0.08 -13.02
N PRO A 98 -3.65 -0.56 -11.84
CA PRO A 98 -4.11 -1.95 -11.68
C PRO A 98 -5.44 -2.18 -12.41
N GLU A 99 -5.71 -3.43 -12.79
CA GLU A 99 -6.92 -3.85 -13.50
C GLU A 99 -8.22 -3.54 -12.73
N TYR A 100 -8.19 -3.55 -11.40
CA TYR A 100 -9.32 -3.21 -10.54
C TYR A 100 -9.49 -1.69 -10.30
N SER A 101 -8.64 -0.85 -10.90
CA SER A 101 -8.60 0.59 -10.65
C SER A 101 -9.98 1.25 -10.80
N GLU A 102 -10.69 0.99 -11.90
CA GLU A 102 -12.00 1.60 -12.16
C GLU A 102 -13.03 1.26 -11.07
N ALA A 103 -13.05 -0.01 -10.64
CA ALA A 103 -13.94 -0.47 -9.58
C ALA A 103 -13.64 0.16 -8.21
N LEU A 104 -12.40 0.60 -8.00
CA LEU A 104 -11.94 1.28 -6.78
C LEU A 104 -11.75 2.79 -7.00
N GLY A 105 -12.45 3.39 -7.96
CA GLY A 105 -12.51 4.85 -8.11
C GLY A 105 -11.33 5.49 -8.86
N GLY A 106 -10.63 4.72 -9.69
CA GLY A 106 -9.56 5.21 -10.57
C GLY A 106 -8.18 5.30 -9.91
N ILE A 107 -7.93 4.53 -8.85
CA ILE A 107 -6.64 4.51 -8.16
C ILE A 107 -5.50 3.98 -9.05
N THR A 108 -4.30 4.50 -8.86
CA THR A 108 -3.11 4.13 -9.64
C THR A 108 -1.85 4.17 -8.78
N PHE A 109 -0.92 3.24 -9.02
CA PHE A 109 0.36 3.22 -8.31
C PHE A 109 1.24 4.41 -8.71
N ASP A 110 1.00 4.99 -9.89
CA ASP A 110 1.76 6.14 -10.40
C ASP A 110 1.39 7.47 -9.73
N ASP A 111 0.23 7.55 -9.06
CA ASP A 111 -0.17 8.68 -8.21
C ASP A 111 -0.69 8.15 -6.87
N PRO A 112 0.23 7.67 -6.02
CA PRO A 112 -0.14 6.99 -4.79
C PRO A 112 -0.68 7.94 -3.73
N VAL A 113 -0.36 9.22 -3.82
CA VAL A 113 -0.82 10.25 -2.89
C VAL A 113 -2.30 10.51 -3.11
N VAL A 114 -2.69 10.81 -4.35
CA VAL A 114 -4.10 11.05 -4.68
C VAL A 114 -4.92 9.77 -4.46
N SER A 115 -4.37 8.62 -4.84
CA SER A 115 -5.02 7.32 -4.60
C SER A 115 -5.25 7.06 -3.10
N MET A 116 -4.24 7.29 -2.26
CA MET A 116 -4.36 7.14 -0.81
C MET A 116 -5.38 8.12 -0.21
N GLU A 117 -5.35 9.38 -0.63
CA GLU A 117 -6.31 10.39 -0.16
C GLU A 117 -7.75 10.04 -0.53
N TYR A 118 -7.99 9.51 -1.72
CA TYR A 118 -9.29 9.00 -2.13
C TYR A 118 -9.71 7.80 -1.27
N LEU A 119 -8.86 6.75 -1.21
CA LEU A 119 -9.15 5.50 -0.49
C LEU A 119 -9.42 5.72 1.00
N SER A 120 -8.61 6.56 1.65
CA SER A 120 -8.74 6.87 3.07
C SER A 120 -10.09 7.54 3.42
N LYS A 121 -10.62 8.38 2.52
CA LYS A 121 -11.93 9.01 2.67
C LYS A 121 -13.06 8.04 2.30
N TRP A 122 -12.90 7.29 1.21
CA TRP A 122 -13.89 6.35 0.71
C TRP A 122 -14.17 5.21 1.70
N TYR A 123 -13.16 4.77 2.46
CA TYR A 123 -13.29 3.70 3.46
C TYR A 123 -14.54 3.85 4.35
N TYR A 124 -14.83 5.04 4.84
CA TYR A 124 -15.92 5.26 5.80
C TYR A 124 -17.29 5.02 5.19
N SER A 125 -17.53 5.51 3.96
CA SER A 125 -18.78 5.23 3.25
C SER A 125 -18.86 3.79 2.79
N LEU A 126 -17.75 3.23 2.29
CA LEU A 126 -17.66 1.84 1.85
C LEU A 126 -17.95 0.86 3.00
N LYS A 127 -17.36 1.09 4.18
CA LYS A 127 -17.60 0.28 5.38
C LYS A 127 -19.09 0.21 5.71
N GLU A 128 -19.77 1.35 5.74
CA GLU A 128 -21.20 1.38 6.09
C GLU A 128 -22.08 0.76 5.00
N GLU A 129 -21.75 0.98 3.73
CA GLU A 129 -22.43 0.34 2.60
C GLU A 129 -22.32 -1.19 2.67
N VAL A 130 -21.10 -1.73 2.78
CA VAL A 130 -20.86 -3.18 2.82
C VAL A 130 -21.49 -3.81 4.04
N LYS A 131 -21.39 -3.18 5.22
CA LYS A 131 -22.06 -3.68 6.45
C LYS A 131 -23.57 -3.82 6.29
N GLN A 132 -24.21 -2.90 5.58
CA GLN A 132 -25.67 -2.86 5.44
C GLN A 132 -26.18 -3.72 4.28
N GLN A 133 -25.45 -3.73 3.16
CA GLN A 133 -25.93 -4.30 1.89
C GLN A 133 -25.26 -5.63 1.53
N HIS A 134 -24.05 -5.88 2.03
CA HIS A 134 -23.23 -7.05 1.69
C HIS A 134 -22.63 -7.70 2.97
N PRO A 135 -23.48 -8.20 3.88
CA PRO A 135 -23.04 -8.68 5.20
C PRO A 135 -22.09 -9.88 5.13
N ASP A 136 -22.17 -10.70 4.08
CA ASP A 136 -21.26 -11.81 3.80
C ASP A 136 -19.85 -11.31 3.45
N VAL A 137 -19.74 -10.30 2.59
CA VAL A 137 -18.48 -9.60 2.27
C VAL A 137 -17.91 -8.96 3.54
N TRP A 138 -18.76 -8.34 4.37
CA TRP A 138 -18.32 -7.76 5.65
C TRP A 138 -17.71 -8.82 6.59
N GLN A 139 -18.36 -9.98 6.73
CA GLN A 139 -17.83 -11.07 7.58
C GLN A 139 -16.52 -11.62 7.04
N ARG A 140 -16.42 -11.82 5.72
CA ARG A 140 -15.18 -12.24 5.06
C ARG A 140 -14.05 -11.23 5.32
N TYR A 141 -14.34 -9.95 5.16
CA TYR A 141 -13.40 -8.87 5.42
C TYR A 141 -12.88 -8.90 6.86
N LEU A 142 -13.76 -8.98 7.87
CA LEU A 142 -13.34 -9.10 9.26
C LEU A 142 -12.50 -10.35 9.51
N GLY A 143 -12.86 -11.47 8.88
CA GLY A 143 -12.11 -12.73 8.92
C GLY A 143 -10.66 -12.62 8.45
N LEU A 144 -10.34 -11.66 7.58
CA LEU A 144 -8.98 -11.40 7.10
C LEU A 144 -8.31 -10.20 7.81
N ALA A 145 -8.99 -9.06 7.84
CA ALA A 145 -8.41 -7.76 8.22
C ALA A 145 -8.30 -7.53 9.72
N ALA A 146 -9.13 -8.18 10.54
CA ALA A 146 -8.99 -8.13 11.99
C ALA A 146 -7.94 -9.11 12.53
N ARG A 147 -7.29 -9.91 11.68
CA ARG A 147 -6.12 -10.73 12.06
C ARG A 147 -4.82 -9.92 11.90
N PRO A 148 -3.72 -10.33 12.54
CA PRO A 148 -2.41 -9.70 12.36
C PRO A 148 -1.77 -10.05 11.01
N THR A 149 -2.47 -9.87 9.89
CA THR A 149 -2.02 -10.27 8.54
C THR A 149 -1.14 -9.23 7.85
N GLY A 150 -0.99 -8.05 8.46
CA GLY A 150 -0.21 -6.93 7.90
C GLY A 150 -1.06 -5.89 7.19
N ILE A 151 -2.39 -6.04 7.15
CA ILE A 151 -3.35 -5.00 6.68
C ILE A 151 -3.40 -3.88 7.73
N SER A 152 -2.32 -3.09 7.78
CA SER A 152 -2.09 -2.03 8.76
C SER A 152 -0.95 -1.10 8.31
N CYS A 153 -0.85 0.07 8.94
CA CYS A 153 0.27 1.02 8.79
C CYS A 153 1.24 0.96 9.99
N GLU A 154 1.78 -0.22 10.26
CA GLU A 154 2.60 -0.49 11.46
C GLU A 154 3.87 0.37 11.59
N TYR A 155 4.41 0.87 10.48
CA TYR A 155 5.59 1.73 10.46
C TYR A 155 5.32 3.18 10.82
N CYS A 156 4.07 3.64 10.69
CA CYS A 156 3.69 5.03 10.94
C CYS A 156 3.22 5.23 12.39
N CYS A 157 2.21 4.46 12.79
CA CYS A 157 1.49 4.70 14.06
C CYS A 157 1.72 3.56 15.08
N GLY A 158 2.59 2.59 14.78
CA GLY A 158 3.05 1.56 15.72
C GLY A 158 2.00 0.52 16.11
N VAL A 159 0.86 0.46 15.41
CA VAL A 159 -0.28 -0.42 15.75
C VAL A 159 -0.01 -1.92 15.53
N GLY A 160 1.17 -2.28 15.01
CA GLY A 160 1.52 -3.64 14.62
C GLY A 160 0.76 -4.11 13.37
N PRO A 161 0.78 -5.42 13.05
CA PRO A 161 0.25 -5.96 11.80
C PRO A 161 -1.28 -6.03 11.73
N GLN A 162 -1.99 -5.48 12.72
CA GLN A 162 -3.46 -5.49 12.82
C GLN A 162 -3.99 -4.05 12.82
N GLY A 163 -4.63 -3.64 11.72
CA GLY A 163 -5.10 -2.26 11.51
C GLY A 163 -6.51 -1.97 12.01
N ILE A 164 -7.32 -3.00 12.24
CA ILE A 164 -8.68 -2.90 12.77
C ILE A 164 -8.91 -3.89 13.91
N THR A 165 -9.91 -3.62 14.73
CA THR A 165 -10.43 -4.53 15.76
C THR A 165 -11.37 -5.58 15.14
N SER A 166 -11.77 -6.59 15.91
CA SER A 166 -12.68 -7.67 15.47
C SER A 166 -14.10 -7.20 15.13
N ASP A 167 -14.50 -6.02 15.62
CA ASP A 167 -15.75 -5.32 15.29
C ASP A 167 -15.60 -4.33 14.12
N GLY A 168 -14.40 -4.21 13.54
CA GLY A 168 -14.14 -3.40 12.35
C GLY A 168 -13.81 -1.93 12.63
N GLU A 169 -13.45 -1.58 13.86
CA GLU A 169 -13.00 -0.23 14.21
C GLU A 169 -11.51 -0.05 13.92
N LEU A 170 -11.16 1.10 13.35
CA LEU A 170 -9.76 1.43 13.00
C LEU A 170 -8.93 1.60 14.28
N ARG A 171 -7.76 0.98 14.33
CA ARG A 171 -6.82 1.13 15.46
C ARG A 171 -5.96 2.39 15.38
N CYS A 172 -5.98 3.09 14.24
CA CYS A 172 -5.45 4.45 14.08
C CYS A 172 -6.16 5.19 12.94
N GLY A 173 -6.21 6.52 13.02
CA GLY A 173 -6.83 7.41 12.03
C GLY A 173 -5.89 7.95 10.94
N CYS A 174 -4.61 7.57 10.96
CA CYS A 174 -3.58 7.97 9.99
C CYS A 174 -3.99 7.48 8.58
N ALA A 175 -3.93 8.32 7.53
CA ALA A 175 -4.53 8.06 6.21
C ALA A 175 -4.21 6.69 5.58
N HIS A 176 -3.00 6.15 5.79
CA HIS A 176 -2.60 4.84 5.27
C HIS A 176 -3.45 3.67 5.79
N ASN A 177 -3.91 3.71 7.05
CA ASN A 177 -4.70 2.61 7.61
C ASN A 177 -6.07 2.48 6.92
N PRO A 178 -6.96 3.49 6.90
CA PRO A 178 -8.22 3.39 6.18
C PRO A 178 -7.99 3.17 4.68
N ALA A 179 -6.91 3.69 4.08
CA ALA A 179 -6.61 3.39 2.68
C ALA A 179 -6.32 1.89 2.45
N ALA A 180 -5.48 1.27 3.29
CA ALA A 180 -5.21 -0.17 3.23
C ALA A 180 -6.48 -1.00 3.48
N GLN A 181 -7.34 -0.56 4.41
CA GLN A 181 -8.63 -1.21 4.66
C GLN A 181 -9.59 -1.05 3.47
N ALA A 182 -9.62 0.11 2.80
CA ALA A 182 -10.45 0.35 1.62
C ALA A 182 -10.03 -0.53 0.45
N ILE A 183 -8.73 -0.75 0.25
CA ILE A 183 -8.23 -1.70 -0.75
C ILE A 183 -8.75 -3.11 -0.43
N ALA A 184 -8.56 -3.57 0.81
CA ALA A 184 -9.00 -4.90 1.20
C ALA A 184 -10.51 -5.11 1.02
N LEU A 185 -11.31 -4.20 1.56
CA LEU A 185 -12.77 -4.26 1.51
C LEU A 185 -13.31 -4.04 0.09
N GLY A 186 -12.73 -3.10 -0.65
CA GLY A 186 -13.13 -2.75 -2.01
C GLY A 186 -12.84 -3.88 -3.00
N LEU A 187 -11.70 -4.55 -2.89
CA LEU A 187 -11.39 -5.73 -3.69
C LEU A 187 -12.35 -6.88 -3.37
N MET A 188 -12.62 -7.15 -2.09
CA MET A 188 -13.56 -8.20 -1.71
C MET A 188 -14.99 -7.94 -2.17
N LEU A 189 -15.40 -6.67 -2.28
CA LEU A 189 -16.71 -6.28 -2.77
C LEU A 189 -16.81 -6.37 -4.30
N ASN A 190 -15.78 -5.92 -5.02
CA ASN A 190 -15.87 -5.65 -6.46
C ASN A 190 -15.12 -6.63 -7.35
N THR A 191 -14.47 -7.65 -6.78
CA THR A 191 -13.69 -8.64 -7.53
C THR A 191 -13.90 -10.05 -6.99
N ASP A 192 -13.56 -11.05 -7.78
CA ASP A 192 -13.55 -12.46 -7.37
C ASP A 192 -12.24 -12.88 -6.67
N TYR A 193 -11.42 -11.91 -6.23
CA TYR A 193 -10.11 -12.20 -5.62
C TYR A 193 -10.27 -13.01 -4.36
N SER A 194 -9.43 -14.03 -4.21
CA SER A 194 -9.23 -14.80 -2.98
C SER A 194 -8.62 -13.95 -1.87
N ASP A 195 -8.66 -14.41 -0.62
CA ASP A 195 -8.05 -13.69 0.50
C ASP A 195 -6.53 -13.48 0.31
N ALA A 196 -5.86 -14.42 -0.35
CA ALA A 196 -4.44 -14.32 -0.65
C ALA A 196 -4.15 -13.24 -1.69
N GLU A 197 -4.98 -13.16 -2.75
CA GLU A 197 -4.87 -12.11 -3.77
C GLU A 197 -5.19 -10.73 -3.19
N VAL A 198 -6.25 -10.61 -2.39
CA VAL A 198 -6.57 -9.37 -1.67
C VAL A 198 -5.40 -8.95 -0.77
N LEU A 199 -4.87 -9.86 0.03
CA LEU A 199 -3.75 -9.56 0.92
C LEU A 199 -2.48 -9.19 0.15
N ARG A 200 -2.20 -9.82 -1.01
CA ARG A 200 -1.07 -9.47 -1.86
C ARG A 200 -1.21 -8.05 -2.40
N GLU A 201 -2.38 -7.67 -2.89
CA GLU A 201 -2.63 -6.31 -3.38
C GLU A 201 -2.52 -5.27 -2.26
N VAL A 202 -3.00 -5.58 -1.06
CA VAL A 202 -2.75 -4.71 0.12
C VAL A 202 -1.25 -4.57 0.38
N MET A 203 -0.46 -5.65 0.29
CA MET A 203 1.00 -5.56 0.47
C MET A 203 1.69 -4.72 -0.62
N ARG A 204 1.20 -4.76 -1.87
CA ARG A 204 1.70 -3.92 -2.97
C ARG A 204 1.44 -2.44 -2.71
N TRP A 205 0.21 -2.08 -2.34
CA TRP A 205 -0.13 -0.70 -1.96
C TRP A 205 0.63 -0.23 -0.71
N LYS A 206 0.72 -1.08 0.31
CA LYS A 206 1.53 -0.81 1.51
C LYS A 206 3.00 -0.58 1.17
N THR A 207 3.52 -1.27 0.15
CA THR A 207 4.87 -1.03 -0.35
C THR A 207 5.03 0.35 -0.94
N ILE A 208 4.07 0.85 -1.71
CA ILE A 208 4.16 2.25 -2.19
C ILE A 208 4.03 3.25 -1.05
N PHE A 209 3.21 2.96 -0.05
CA PHE A 209 3.06 3.83 1.12
C PHE A 209 4.31 3.86 2.01
N PHE A 210 5.02 2.73 2.14
CA PHE A 210 6.23 2.58 2.97
C PHE A 210 7.36 1.86 2.22
N PRO A 211 7.93 2.44 1.15
CA PRO A 211 8.82 1.73 0.23
C PRO A 211 10.07 1.18 0.91
N LYS A 212 10.77 2.02 1.66
CA LYS A 212 11.98 1.59 2.37
C LYS A 212 11.72 0.42 3.31
N ASN A 213 10.66 0.50 4.12
CA ASN A 213 10.36 -0.52 5.12
C ASN A 213 9.94 -1.84 4.48
N MET A 214 9.09 -1.79 3.45
CA MET A 214 8.57 -2.99 2.80
C MET A 214 9.63 -3.69 1.93
N VAL A 215 10.47 -2.93 1.21
CA VAL A 215 11.60 -3.50 0.45
C VAL A 215 12.66 -4.07 1.38
N ALA A 216 12.99 -3.38 2.48
CA ALA A 216 13.92 -3.91 3.49
C ALA A 216 13.41 -5.23 4.10
N LEU A 217 12.11 -5.29 4.40
CA LEU A 217 11.49 -6.50 4.92
C LEU A 217 11.51 -7.64 3.89
N ALA A 218 11.28 -7.34 2.60
CA ALA A 218 11.35 -8.32 1.53
C ALA A 218 12.77 -8.89 1.37
N MET A 219 13.81 -8.05 1.47
CA MET A 219 15.20 -8.50 1.48
C MET A 219 15.52 -9.39 2.67
N ASP A 220 15.11 -9.01 3.88
CA ASP A 220 15.33 -9.79 5.11
C ASP A 220 14.64 -11.16 5.03
N VAL A 221 13.38 -11.20 4.57
CA VAL A 221 12.62 -12.43 4.35
C VAL A 221 13.30 -13.34 3.31
N ALA A 222 13.96 -12.77 2.32
CA ALA A 222 14.76 -13.49 1.32
C ALA A 222 16.17 -13.88 1.80
N GLY A 223 16.54 -13.55 3.05
CA GLY A 223 17.86 -13.81 3.62
C GLY A 223 18.98 -12.95 3.05
N LYS A 224 18.65 -11.75 2.56
CA LYS A 224 19.59 -10.76 2.02
C LYS A 224 19.79 -9.62 3.00
N ASP A 225 20.96 -8.98 2.92
CA ASP A 225 21.27 -7.83 3.77
C ASP A 225 20.55 -6.57 3.27
N ALA A 226 19.62 -6.06 4.07
CA ALA A 226 18.86 -4.84 3.79
C ALA A 226 19.62 -3.54 4.15
N SER A 227 20.83 -3.63 4.74
CA SER A 227 21.62 -2.47 5.19
C SER A 227 22.04 -1.52 4.06
N GLN A 228 21.96 -1.98 2.79
CA GLN A 228 22.32 -1.22 1.61
C GLN A 228 21.21 -0.29 1.07
N LEU A 229 19.96 -0.45 1.55
CA LEU A 229 18.81 0.37 1.15
C LEU A 229 18.88 1.80 1.71
N GLN A 230 19.69 2.65 1.09
CA GLN A 230 19.84 4.04 1.51
C GLN A 230 18.94 5.02 0.74
N SER A 231 18.46 4.63 -0.45
CA SER A 231 17.86 5.57 -1.40
C SER A 231 16.32 5.66 -1.35
N LEU A 232 15.62 4.62 -0.87
CA LEU A 232 14.15 4.62 -0.86
C LEU A 232 13.55 5.58 0.17
N PRO A 233 12.44 6.28 -0.15
CA PRO A 233 11.71 7.08 0.81
C PRO A 233 11.11 6.19 1.91
N GLY A 234 11.06 6.74 3.14
CA GLY A 234 10.48 6.05 4.28
C GLY A 234 8.95 5.98 4.24
N MET A 235 8.30 7.00 3.66
CA MET A 235 6.84 7.08 3.62
C MET A 235 6.37 8.01 2.49
N VAL A 236 5.35 7.58 1.75
CA VAL A 236 4.67 8.39 0.71
C VAL A 236 3.28 8.76 1.19
N GLY A 237 2.88 10.02 0.98
CA GLY A 237 1.62 10.55 1.50
C GLY A 237 1.72 11.10 2.93
N GLY A 238 0.85 12.07 3.24
CA GLY A 238 0.76 12.70 4.56
C GLY A 238 -0.14 11.95 5.54
N CYS A 239 0.01 12.26 6.83
CA CYS A 239 -0.92 11.87 7.89
C CYS A 239 -2.10 12.84 7.98
#